data_AF-A0A955VZF6-F1
#
_entry.id   AF-A0A955VZF6-F1
#
_cell.length_a   1.000
_cell.length_b   1.000
_cell.length_c   1.000
_cell.angle_alpha   90.00
_cell.angle_beta   90.00
_cell.angle_gamma   90.00
#
_symmetry.space_group_name_H-M   'P 1'
#
loop_
_entity.id
_entity.type
_entity.pdbx_description
1 polymer ?
#
loop_
_entity_poly.entity_id
_entity_poly.type
_entity_poly.pdbx_seq_one_letter_code
_entity_poly.pdbx_strand_id
1 'polypeptide(L)'
;MEQAQGYVCAECSSPVPSGHKFCGACGATVPDDVQNMREEYFGRAQTPGTARLVVVRGQEGSSEGMTYLLHGREHIAGRQGDHVVFPDDPWVSPRHANFFYRDGSLVVRDEQSANGVYVRVTRPTPVSDGDRFLCGEQVFRVEVTSDDPAGVGEDGTYFYASPRRPSAFRLVQMLEGGADGMVCGAHDDVCRVGREQADLNFPHDIYMSGRHAHLEQRGDDTLLVDDGSRNGTYLKIRGEQALADGDYLFIGKELLRVDVTS
;
A
#
# COMPACT_ATOMS: atom_id res chain seq x y z
N MET A 1 -28.96 -12.11 7.75
CA MET A 1 -28.64 -11.06 8.72
C MET A 1 -27.89 -9.99 7.95
N GLU A 2 -28.63 -8.98 7.50
CA GLU A 2 -28.14 -7.82 6.74
C GLU A 2 -27.00 -7.13 7.49
N GLN A 3 -25.79 -7.12 6.91
CA GLN A 3 -24.73 -6.24 7.39
C GLN A 3 -24.95 -4.87 6.75
N ALA A 4 -25.32 -3.89 7.57
CA ALA A 4 -25.69 -2.55 7.16
C ALA A 4 -24.53 -1.83 6.45
N GLN A 5 -24.79 -1.29 5.26
CA GLN A 5 -23.92 -0.43 4.45
C GLN A 5 -23.82 0.98 5.07
N GLY A 6 -23.19 1.08 6.24
CA GLY A 6 -23.16 2.31 7.05
C GLY A 6 -21.88 3.13 6.91
N TYR A 7 -22.03 4.46 6.99
CA TYR A 7 -20.97 5.46 7.13
C TYR A 7 -19.93 5.06 8.17
N VAL A 8 -18.64 5.24 7.86
CA VAL A 8 -17.55 5.00 8.81
C VAL A 8 -17.28 6.28 9.58
N CYS A 9 -17.34 6.22 10.91
CA CYS A 9 -17.12 7.38 11.76
C CYS A 9 -15.72 7.98 11.53
N ALA A 10 -15.66 9.27 11.18
CA ALA A 10 -14.41 9.99 10.95
C ALA A 10 -13.50 10.04 12.20
N GLU A 11 -14.06 9.91 13.39
CA GLU A 11 -13.31 10.03 14.65
C GLU A 11 -12.72 8.70 15.13
N CYS A 12 -13.51 7.61 15.08
CA CYS A 12 -13.13 6.33 15.68
C CYS A 12 -13.09 5.16 14.70
N SER A 13 -13.40 5.41 13.43
CA SER A 13 -13.42 4.41 12.34
C SER A 13 -14.36 3.22 12.59
N SER A 14 -15.27 3.33 13.57
CA SER A 14 -16.32 2.34 13.77
C SER A 14 -17.42 2.53 12.73
N PRO A 15 -18.00 1.43 12.20
CA PRO A 15 -19.12 1.51 11.27
C PRO A 15 -20.35 2.06 12.00
N VAL A 16 -20.99 3.05 11.41
CA VAL A 16 -22.23 3.67 11.90
C VAL A 16 -23.37 3.27 10.96
N PRO A 17 -24.35 2.49 11.42
CA PRO A 17 -25.49 2.09 10.60
C PRO A 17 -26.23 3.31 10.02
N SER A 18 -26.75 3.16 8.80
CA SER A 18 -27.52 4.20 8.11
C SER A 18 -28.70 4.69 8.95
N GLY A 19 -28.91 6.02 9.02
CA GLY A 19 -30.01 6.64 9.78
C GLY A 19 -29.66 7.04 11.22
N HIS A 20 -28.47 6.70 11.72
CA HIS A 20 -28.01 7.17 13.03
C HIS A 20 -27.41 8.59 12.93
N LYS A 21 -27.81 9.48 13.84
CA LYS A 21 -27.27 10.86 13.94
C LYS A 21 -25.92 10.93 14.66
N PHE A 22 -25.54 9.87 15.36
CA PHE A 22 -24.32 9.78 16.17
C PHE A 22 -23.71 8.38 16.06
N CYS A 23 -22.38 8.30 16.17
CA CYS A 23 -21.65 7.05 16.25
C CYS A 23 -21.95 6.32 17.57
N GLY A 24 -22.36 5.05 17.49
CA GLY A 24 -22.63 4.23 18.67
C GLY A 24 -21.40 3.84 19.50
N ALA A 25 -20.19 3.97 18.94
CA ALA A 25 -18.95 3.61 19.62
C ALA A 25 -18.29 4.79 20.35
N CYS A 26 -18.21 5.97 19.73
CA CYS A 26 -17.53 7.13 20.31
C CYS A 26 -18.42 8.34 20.58
N GLY A 27 -19.69 8.32 20.14
CA GLY A 27 -20.62 9.44 20.33
C GLY A 27 -20.44 10.62 19.36
N ALA A 28 -19.49 10.56 18.42
CA ALA A 28 -19.29 11.61 17.42
C ALA A 28 -20.53 11.78 16.52
N THR A 29 -20.86 13.03 16.18
CA THR A 29 -21.95 13.37 15.25
C THR A 29 -21.65 12.87 13.85
N VAL A 30 -22.64 12.26 13.21
CA VAL A 30 -22.57 11.92 11.79
C VAL A 30 -22.83 13.19 10.97
N PRO A 31 -22.01 13.53 9.96
CA PRO A 31 -22.22 14.70 9.11
C PRO A 31 -23.62 14.74 8.44
N ASP A 32 -24.20 15.94 8.31
CA ASP A 32 -25.58 16.10 7.82
C ASP A 32 -25.74 15.75 6.33
N ASP A 33 -24.69 15.85 5.54
CA ASP A 33 -24.62 15.36 4.15
C ASP A 33 -24.82 13.84 4.11
N VAL A 34 -24.17 13.10 5.01
CA VAL A 34 -24.35 11.65 5.17
C VAL A 34 -25.76 11.32 5.71
N GLN A 35 -26.30 12.13 6.62
CA GLN A 35 -27.67 11.95 7.12
C GLN A 35 -28.75 12.21 6.06
N ASN A 36 -28.47 13.11 5.10
CA ASN A 36 -29.40 13.53 4.06
C ASN A 36 -29.08 12.98 2.66
N MET A 37 -28.11 12.07 2.52
CA MET A 37 -27.87 11.33 1.27
C MET A 37 -29.06 10.39 0.98
N ARG A 38 -30.14 10.97 0.47
CA ARG A 38 -31.17 10.26 -0.26
C ARG A 38 -30.65 10.00 -1.66
N GLU A 39 -30.19 8.76 -1.87
CA GLU A 39 -30.33 7.97 -3.09
C GLU A 39 -30.62 8.77 -4.38
N GLU A 40 -29.61 9.42 -4.96
CA GLU A 40 -29.61 9.68 -6.40
C GLU A 40 -29.25 8.39 -7.14
N TYR A 41 -30.22 7.50 -7.14
CA TYR A 41 -30.21 6.20 -7.77
C TYR A 41 -30.40 6.37 -9.29
N PHE A 42 -29.33 6.61 -10.04
CA PHE A 42 -29.34 6.31 -11.48
C PHE A 42 -29.21 4.80 -11.66
N GLY A 43 -30.35 4.13 -11.57
CA GLY A 43 -30.50 2.71 -11.88
C GLY A 43 -30.10 2.41 -13.32
N ARG A 44 -28.89 1.87 -13.49
CA ARG A 44 -28.63 0.83 -14.48
C ARG A 44 -28.07 -0.37 -13.74
N ALA A 45 -28.78 -1.48 -13.88
CA ALA A 45 -28.53 -2.81 -13.33
C ALA A 45 -27.09 -3.05 -12.85
N GLN A 46 -26.94 -3.28 -11.54
CA GLN A 46 -25.76 -3.94 -11.00
C GLN A 46 -25.67 -5.30 -11.68
N THR A 47 -24.60 -5.55 -12.44
CA THR A 47 -24.36 -6.87 -12.98
C THR A 47 -23.66 -7.65 -11.86
N PRO A 48 -24.22 -8.76 -11.35
CA PRO A 48 -23.53 -9.57 -10.35
C PRO A 48 -22.15 -9.96 -10.86
N GLY A 49 -21.11 -9.81 -10.03
CA GLY A 49 -19.72 -10.13 -10.39
C GLY A 49 -18.87 -8.97 -10.92
N THR A 50 -19.37 -7.73 -10.99
CA THR A 50 -18.51 -6.55 -11.28
C THR A 50 -17.97 -5.90 -10.01
N ALA A 51 -16.66 -5.70 -9.98
CA ALA A 51 -15.93 -4.98 -8.94
C ALA A 51 -16.07 -3.46 -9.07
N ARG A 52 -15.83 -2.76 -7.97
CA ARG A 52 -15.68 -1.31 -7.89
C ARG A 52 -14.44 -0.95 -7.06
N LEU A 53 -13.84 0.18 -7.37
CA LEU A 53 -12.77 0.77 -6.57
C LEU A 53 -13.35 1.90 -5.73
N VAL A 54 -13.17 1.81 -4.41
CA VAL A 54 -13.58 2.84 -3.46
C VAL A 54 -12.34 3.57 -3.00
N VAL A 55 -12.29 4.90 -3.15
CA VAL A 55 -11.21 5.73 -2.63
C VAL A 55 -11.40 5.86 -1.13
N VAL A 56 -10.51 5.24 -0.36
CA VAL A 56 -10.55 5.24 1.12
C VAL A 56 -9.84 6.45 1.70
N ARG A 57 -8.80 6.93 1.00
CA ARG A 57 -8.06 8.14 1.36
C ARG A 57 -7.38 8.66 0.10
N GLY A 58 -7.43 9.96 -0.15
CA GLY A 58 -6.67 10.59 -1.23
C GLY A 58 -5.87 11.80 -0.76
N GLN A 59 -5.27 12.54 -1.70
CA GLN A 59 -4.52 13.77 -1.40
C GLN A 59 -5.42 14.89 -0.85
N GLU A 60 -4.88 15.91 -0.17
CA GLU A 60 -5.67 17.03 0.35
C GLU A 60 -6.51 17.71 -0.76
N GLY A 61 -7.83 17.77 -0.55
CA GLY A 61 -8.81 18.23 -1.55
C GLY A 61 -9.46 17.13 -2.40
N SER A 62 -9.18 15.85 -2.12
CA SER A 62 -9.51 14.72 -3.00
C SER A 62 -10.84 14.02 -2.76
N SER A 63 -11.17 13.27 -3.81
CA SER A 63 -12.03 12.11 -4.06
C SER A 63 -12.31 11.10 -2.95
N GLU A 64 -12.08 11.39 -1.67
CA GLU A 64 -12.39 10.46 -0.58
C GLU A 64 -13.87 10.05 -0.61
N GLY A 65 -14.12 8.73 -0.58
CA GLY A 65 -15.46 8.16 -0.77
C GLY A 65 -15.93 8.02 -2.23
N MET A 66 -15.19 8.55 -3.21
CA MET A 66 -15.52 8.30 -4.62
C MET A 66 -15.43 6.81 -4.95
N THR A 67 -16.32 6.37 -5.83
CA THR A 67 -16.44 4.98 -6.25
C THR A 67 -16.37 4.89 -7.77
N TYR A 68 -15.45 4.09 -8.29
CA TYR A 68 -15.31 3.81 -9.71
C TYR A 68 -15.81 2.40 -10.03
N LEU A 69 -16.80 2.29 -10.90
CA LEU A 69 -17.38 1.01 -11.32
C LEU A 69 -16.54 0.36 -12.43
N LEU A 70 -16.15 -0.91 -12.26
CA LEU A 70 -15.33 -1.64 -13.22
C LEU A 70 -16.19 -2.57 -14.11
N HIS A 71 -17.03 -1.97 -14.96
CA HIS A 71 -18.00 -2.69 -15.81
C HIS A 71 -17.50 -3.03 -17.23
N GLY A 72 -16.36 -2.46 -17.64
CA GLY A 72 -15.73 -2.67 -18.94
C GLY A 72 -14.74 -3.84 -18.96
N ARG A 73 -14.04 -3.98 -20.10
CA ARG A 73 -12.97 -4.97 -20.26
C ARG A 73 -11.64 -4.50 -19.69
N GLU A 74 -11.38 -3.20 -19.77
CA GLU A 74 -10.18 -2.53 -19.28
C GLU A 74 -10.58 -1.21 -18.64
N HIS A 75 -9.88 -0.83 -17.57
CA HIS A 75 -10.12 0.38 -16.81
C HIS A 75 -8.78 0.99 -16.46
N ILE A 76 -8.39 1.96 -17.27
CA ILE A 76 -7.14 2.68 -17.09
C ILE A 76 -7.31 3.68 -15.95
N ALA A 77 -6.47 3.53 -14.93
CA ALA A 77 -6.27 4.50 -13.88
C ALA A 77 -5.09 5.42 -14.19
N GLY A 78 -5.29 6.71 -13.99
CA GLY A 78 -4.25 7.70 -14.24
C GLY A 78 -4.68 9.12 -13.93
N ARG A 79 -3.77 10.06 -14.13
CA ARG A 79 -4.06 11.50 -14.00
C ARG A 79 -4.94 12.02 -15.14
N GLN A 80 -5.03 11.28 -16.23
CA GLN A 80 -5.83 11.58 -17.41
C GLN A 80 -6.60 10.33 -17.87
N GLY A 81 -7.63 10.54 -18.68
CA GLY A 81 -8.45 9.47 -19.26
C GLY A 81 -9.90 9.53 -18.80
N ASP A 82 -10.62 8.43 -19.02
CA ASP A 82 -12.08 8.39 -18.90
C ASP A 82 -12.61 7.41 -17.84
N HIS A 83 -11.76 6.50 -17.33
CA HIS A 83 -12.22 5.39 -16.47
C HIS A 83 -12.00 5.65 -14.97
N VAL A 84 -10.75 5.72 -14.52
CA VAL A 84 -10.39 5.98 -13.12
C VAL A 84 -9.41 7.15 -13.10
N VAL A 85 -9.89 8.34 -12.72
CA VAL A 85 -9.14 9.59 -12.95
C VAL A 85 -8.81 10.28 -11.63
N PHE A 86 -7.53 10.55 -11.43
CA PHE A 86 -6.99 11.28 -10.27
C PHE A 86 -6.25 12.53 -10.76
N PRO A 87 -6.96 13.60 -11.17
CA PRO A 87 -6.34 14.73 -11.87
C PRO A 87 -5.41 15.57 -10.97
N ASP A 88 -5.71 15.60 -9.67
CA ASP A 88 -5.04 16.46 -8.69
C ASP A 88 -3.86 15.77 -7.97
N ASP A 89 -3.63 14.48 -8.21
CA ASP A 89 -2.50 13.74 -7.64
C ASP A 89 -1.28 13.78 -8.59
N PRO A 90 -0.22 14.56 -8.26
CA PRO A 90 0.99 14.64 -9.07
C PRO A 90 1.81 13.34 -9.07
N TRP A 91 1.56 12.43 -8.12
CA TRP A 91 2.22 11.13 -7.99
C TRP A 91 1.57 10.06 -8.89
N VAL A 92 0.46 10.39 -9.55
CA VAL A 92 -0.18 9.52 -10.51
C VAL A 92 0.30 9.83 -11.93
N SER A 93 0.88 8.84 -12.62
CA SER A 93 1.23 8.96 -14.05
C SER A 93 -0.03 9.16 -14.90
N PRO A 94 0.06 9.83 -16.07
CA PRO A 94 -1.09 10.02 -16.97
C PRO A 94 -1.82 8.72 -17.31
N ARG A 95 -1.04 7.66 -17.55
CA ARG A 95 -1.47 6.26 -17.57
C ARG A 95 -0.67 5.54 -16.48
N HIS A 96 -1.33 5.08 -15.43
CA HIS A 96 -0.65 4.53 -14.26
C HIS A 96 -0.86 3.03 -14.12
N ALA A 97 -2.11 2.59 -14.12
CA ALA A 97 -2.46 1.19 -13.96
C ALA A 97 -3.63 0.82 -14.86
N ASN A 98 -3.77 -0.45 -15.16
CA ASN A 98 -4.92 -0.99 -15.87
C ASN A 98 -5.57 -2.08 -15.03
N PHE A 99 -6.87 -1.94 -14.80
CA PHE A 99 -7.70 -2.95 -14.16
C PHE A 99 -8.53 -3.68 -15.22
N PHE A 100 -8.43 -5.00 -15.27
CA PHE A 100 -9.16 -5.83 -16.23
C PHE A 100 -9.48 -7.19 -15.61
N TYR A 101 -10.46 -7.89 -16.19
CA TYR A 101 -10.81 -9.23 -15.75
C TYR A 101 -10.04 -10.28 -16.54
N ARG A 102 -9.45 -11.23 -15.83
CA ARG A 102 -8.85 -12.44 -16.41
C ARG A 102 -9.34 -13.64 -15.63
N ASP A 103 -9.86 -14.63 -16.35
CA ASP A 103 -10.40 -15.86 -15.76
C ASP A 103 -11.42 -15.62 -14.63
N GLY A 104 -12.21 -14.55 -14.76
CA GLY A 104 -13.23 -14.15 -13.78
C GLY A 104 -12.70 -13.43 -12.54
N SER A 105 -11.39 -13.21 -12.42
CA SER A 105 -10.77 -12.42 -11.35
C SER A 105 -10.40 -11.02 -11.83
N LEU A 106 -10.55 -10.03 -10.94
CA LEU A 106 -10.01 -8.70 -11.19
C LEU A 106 -8.49 -8.76 -11.11
N VAL A 107 -7.81 -8.14 -12.08
CA VAL A 107 -6.35 -8.06 -12.13
C VAL A 107 -5.97 -6.59 -12.30
N VAL A 108 -4.97 -6.15 -11.56
CA VAL A 108 -4.30 -4.87 -11.79
C VAL A 108 -2.94 -5.11 -12.45
N ARG A 109 -2.62 -4.28 -13.43
CA ARG A 109 -1.30 -4.21 -14.05
C ARG A 109 -0.75 -2.79 -13.93
N ASP A 110 0.50 -2.67 -13.53
CA ASP A 110 1.23 -1.41 -13.64
C ASP A 110 1.54 -1.10 -15.12
N GLU A 111 1.12 0.05 -15.60
CA GLU A 111 1.31 0.47 -17.00
C GLU A 111 2.64 1.25 -17.16
N GLN A 112 3.71 0.71 -16.55
CA GLN A 112 5.03 1.32 -16.49
C GLN A 112 5.01 2.72 -15.88
N SER A 113 4.28 2.84 -14.77
CA SER A 113 4.15 4.11 -14.08
C SER A 113 5.46 4.52 -13.40
N ALA A 114 5.62 5.82 -13.14
CA ALA A 114 6.81 6.34 -12.48
C ALA A 114 6.95 5.81 -11.04
N ASN A 115 5.82 5.71 -10.32
CA ASN A 115 5.82 5.43 -8.89
C ASN A 115 5.42 3.98 -8.56
N GLY A 116 4.70 3.31 -9.45
CA GLY A 116 4.24 1.94 -9.28
C GLY A 116 2.91 1.82 -8.53
N VAL A 117 2.32 0.64 -8.64
CA VAL A 117 1.17 0.20 -7.85
C VAL A 117 1.64 -0.62 -6.65
N TYR A 118 1.14 -0.31 -5.45
CA TYR A 118 1.48 -1.05 -4.23
C TYR A 118 0.24 -1.75 -3.68
N VAL A 119 0.31 -3.06 -3.46
CA VAL A 119 -0.82 -3.85 -2.94
C VAL A 119 -0.53 -4.26 -1.50
N ARG A 120 -1.55 -4.20 -0.64
CA ARG A 120 -1.41 -4.51 0.78
C ARG A 120 -0.99 -5.97 0.98
N VAL A 121 0.01 -6.19 1.82
CA VAL A 121 0.39 -7.55 2.24
C VAL A 121 -0.49 -8.00 3.39
N THR A 122 -1.07 -9.20 3.27
CA THR A 122 -1.96 -9.80 4.28
C THR A 122 -1.36 -11.03 4.93
N ARG A 123 -0.22 -11.49 4.42
CA ARG A 123 0.55 -12.65 4.88
C ARG A 123 2.05 -12.42 4.61
N PRO A 124 2.96 -13.17 5.26
CA PRO A 124 4.37 -13.17 4.90
C PRO A 124 4.53 -13.36 3.39
N THR A 125 5.17 -12.39 2.75
CA THR A 125 5.27 -12.30 1.29
C THR A 125 6.74 -12.29 0.88
N PRO A 126 7.19 -13.23 0.04
CA PRO A 126 8.55 -13.23 -0.46
C PRO A 126 8.88 -11.94 -1.21
N VAL A 127 10.06 -11.40 -0.94
CA VAL A 127 10.63 -10.26 -1.65
C VAL A 127 11.97 -10.66 -2.25
N SER A 128 12.41 -9.96 -3.29
CA SER A 128 13.74 -10.16 -3.87
C SER A 128 14.50 -8.84 -3.97
N ASP A 129 15.77 -8.93 -4.36
CA ASP A 129 16.63 -7.77 -4.58
C ASP A 129 15.95 -6.73 -5.50
N GLY A 130 15.99 -5.47 -5.08
CA GLY A 130 15.39 -4.34 -5.77
C GLY A 130 13.89 -4.12 -5.51
N ASP A 131 13.20 -5.04 -4.83
CA ASP A 131 11.79 -4.84 -4.47
C ASP A 131 11.59 -3.63 -3.57
N ARG A 132 10.39 -3.05 -3.68
CA ARG A 132 10.02 -1.88 -2.91
C ARG A 132 8.75 -2.12 -2.14
N PHE A 133 8.74 -1.70 -0.88
CA PHE A 133 7.53 -1.71 -0.06
C PHE A 133 7.33 -0.37 0.63
N LEU A 134 6.08 -0.12 1.01
CA LEU A 134 5.59 1.07 1.68
C LEU A 134 5.03 0.65 3.05
N CYS A 135 5.41 1.36 4.09
CA CYS A 135 4.74 1.32 5.39
C CYS A 135 4.78 2.72 6.01
N GLY A 136 3.65 3.18 6.56
CA GLY A 136 3.49 4.60 6.92
C GLY A 136 3.61 5.50 5.66
N GLU A 137 4.48 6.51 5.72
CA GLU A 137 4.84 7.37 4.58
C GLU A 137 6.17 6.97 3.93
N GLN A 138 6.84 5.94 4.47
CA GLN A 138 8.19 5.57 4.08
C GLN A 138 8.18 4.47 3.02
N VAL A 139 8.97 4.67 1.96
CA VAL A 139 9.24 3.65 0.95
C VAL A 139 10.64 3.09 1.15
N PHE A 140 10.77 1.77 1.11
CA PHE A 140 12.05 1.09 1.26
C PHE A 140 12.32 0.22 0.05
N ARG A 141 13.58 0.20 -0.39
CA ARG A 141 14.14 -0.77 -1.32
C ARG A 141 14.84 -1.88 -0.54
N VAL A 142 14.57 -3.12 -0.91
CA VAL A 142 15.26 -4.31 -0.41
C VAL A 142 16.52 -4.52 -1.24
N GLU A 143 17.67 -4.67 -0.59
CA GLU A 143 18.90 -5.06 -1.26
C GLU A 143 19.41 -6.36 -0.64
N VAL A 144 19.38 -7.44 -1.41
CA VAL A 144 19.87 -8.75 -0.95
C VAL A 144 21.38 -8.72 -1.08
N THR A 145 22.06 -8.80 0.05
CA THR A 145 23.51 -8.77 0.08
C THR A 145 24.03 -10.16 -0.26
N SER A 146 24.60 -10.29 -1.46
CA SER A 146 25.50 -11.41 -1.75
C SER A 146 26.84 -11.17 -1.03
N ASP A 147 27.49 -12.26 -0.62
CA ASP A 147 28.83 -12.20 -0.02
C ASP A 147 29.78 -11.36 -0.89
N ASP A 148 30.47 -10.42 -0.25
CA ASP A 148 31.33 -9.44 -0.90
C ASP A 148 32.77 -9.67 -0.42
N PRO A 149 33.76 -9.55 -1.32
CA PRO A 149 35.09 -10.06 -1.09
C PRO A 149 35.80 -9.16 -0.11
N ALA A 150 36.16 -9.71 1.05
CA ALA A 150 37.29 -9.18 1.81
C ALA A 150 38.55 -9.37 0.94
N GLY A 151 38.72 -8.48 -0.02
CA GLY A 151 39.83 -8.47 -0.95
C GLY A 151 41.03 -7.83 -0.29
N VAL A 152 42.17 -8.49 -0.39
CA VAL A 152 43.45 -7.83 -0.24
C VAL A 152 43.62 -6.89 -1.44
N GLY A 153 44.05 -5.66 -1.22
CA GLY A 153 44.39 -4.74 -2.32
C GLY A 153 45.41 -5.37 -3.27
N GLU A 154 45.53 -4.83 -4.49
CA GLU A 154 46.47 -5.35 -5.51
C GLU A 154 47.92 -5.42 -4.99
N ASP A 155 48.27 -4.61 -4.01
CA ASP A 155 49.57 -4.50 -3.36
C ASP A 155 49.76 -5.43 -2.15
N GLY A 156 48.78 -6.28 -1.83
CA GLY A 156 48.83 -7.13 -0.65
C GLY A 156 48.36 -6.45 0.64
N THR A 157 47.91 -5.19 0.58
CA THR A 157 47.48 -4.43 1.76
C THR A 157 45.99 -4.66 2.04
N TYR A 158 45.66 -5.01 3.29
CA TYR A 158 44.28 -5.09 3.74
C TYR A 158 43.68 -3.70 3.90
N PHE A 159 42.44 -3.52 3.45
CA PHE A 159 41.70 -2.28 3.68
C PHE A 159 41.43 -2.09 5.19
N TYR A 160 41.83 -0.94 5.74
CA TYR A 160 41.64 -0.64 7.16
C TYR A 160 40.19 -0.22 7.42
N ALA A 161 39.36 -1.18 7.85
CA ALA A 161 37.94 -1.00 8.09
C ALA A 161 37.46 -1.66 9.39
N SER A 162 36.30 -1.20 9.86
CA SER A 162 35.56 -1.87 10.94
C SER A 162 35.18 -3.31 10.55
N PRO A 163 35.12 -4.26 11.50
CA PRO A 163 34.68 -5.61 11.22
C PRO A 163 33.29 -5.64 10.56
N ARG A 164 33.17 -6.33 9.42
CA ARG A 164 31.87 -6.54 8.75
C ARG A 164 31.10 -7.64 9.49
N ARG A 165 29.86 -7.34 9.87
CA ARG A 165 28.89 -8.36 10.28
C ARG A 165 28.15 -8.84 9.03
N PRO A 166 28.08 -10.16 8.77
CA PRO A 166 27.22 -10.67 7.72
C PRO A 166 25.79 -10.18 7.93
N SER A 167 25.15 -9.81 6.83
CA SER A 167 23.77 -9.35 6.79
C SER A 167 23.17 -9.98 5.55
N ALA A 168 22.09 -10.75 5.69
CA ALA A 168 21.48 -11.43 4.54
C ALA A 168 20.89 -10.43 3.52
N PHE A 169 20.41 -9.29 4.02
CA PHE A 169 19.89 -8.19 3.22
C PHE A 169 20.08 -6.87 3.96
N ARG A 170 19.84 -5.76 3.27
CA ARG A 170 19.71 -4.42 3.87
C ARG A 170 18.50 -3.69 3.30
N LEU A 171 17.92 -2.82 4.12
CA LEU A 171 16.87 -1.90 3.73
C LEU A 171 17.47 -0.54 3.43
N VAL A 172 17.08 0.03 2.29
CA VAL A 172 17.43 1.38 1.89
C VAL A 172 16.16 2.21 1.82
N GLN A 173 16.03 3.21 2.69
CA GLN A 173 14.95 4.18 2.61
C GLN A 173 15.08 4.95 1.30
N MET A 174 14.00 5.10 0.55
CA MET A 174 13.96 5.94 -0.63
C MET A 174 13.26 7.26 -0.32
N LEU A 175 13.98 8.36 -0.51
CA LEU A 175 13.47 9.71 -0.32
C LEU A 175 12.79 10.24 -1.58
N GLU A 176 11.99 11.29 -1.41
CA GLU A 176 11.44 12.05 -2.53
C GLU A 176 12.56 12.52 -3.47
N GLY A 177 12.32 12.42 -4.78
CA GLY A 177 13.34 12.64 -5.80
C GLY A 177 14.24 11.44 -6.10
N GLY A 178 14.09 10.33 -5.37
CA GLY A 178 14.77 9.06 -5.63
C GLY A 178 16.16 8.92 -4.99
N ALA A 179 16.52 9.82 -4.07
CA ALA A 179 17.75 9.69 -3.31
C ALA A 179 17.65 8.58 -2.25
N ASP A 180 18.77 7.92 -1.98
CA ASP A 180 18.86 6.99 -0.87
C ASP A 180 18.95 7.77 0.47
N GLY A 181 18.15 7.34 1.43
CA GLY A 181 18.11 7.86 2.79
C GLY A 181 18.85 6.94 3.75
N MET A 182 18.20 6.63 4.88
CA MET A 182 18.76 5.71 5.87
C MET A 182 18.95 4.30 5.28
N VAL A 183 20.06 3.66 5.66
CA VAL A 183 20.37 2.27 5.31
C VAL A 183 20.50 1.46 6.59
N CYS A 184 19.83 0.31 6.65
CA CYS A 184 19.90 -0.61 7.77
C CYS A 184 20.14 -2.03 7.27
N GLY A 185 21.25 -2.63 7.66
CA GLY A 185 21.46 -4.07 7.47
C GLY A 185 20.57 -4.86 8.44
N ALA A 186 20.15 -6.05 8.02
CA ALA A 186 19.54 -7.01 8.93
C ALA A 186 20.49 -7.29 10.11
N HIS A 187 19.93 -7.27 11.31
CA HIS A 187 20.59 -7.80 12.49
C HIS A 187 20.27 -9.28 12.60
N ASP A 188 21.30 -10.12 12.54
CA ASP A 188 21.18 -11.57 12.33
C ASP A 188 20.42 -11.84 11.01
N ASP A 189 19.12 -12.10 11.11
CA ASP A 189 18.24 -12.44 9.99
C ASP A 189 17.01 -11.52 9.90
N VAL A 190 16.92 -10.46 10.71
CA VAL A 190 15.73 -9.61 10.79
C VAL A 190 16.08 -8.12 10.70
N CYS A 191 15.26 -7.35 9.98
CA CYS A 191 15.29 -5.90 10.02
C CYS A 191 13.86 -5.36 10.23
N ARG A 192 13.65 -4.61 11.30
CA ARG A 192 12.34 -4.07 11.70
C ARG A 192 12.23 -2.60 11.33
N VAL A 193 11.04 -2.22 10.86
CA VAL A 193 10.65 -0.84 10.59
C VAL A 193 9.46 -0.47 11.46
N GLY A 194 9.51 0.70 12.07
CA GLY A 194 8.45 1.16 12.94
C GLY A 194 8.62 2.58 13.40
N ARG A 195 7.63 3.08 14.14
CA ARG A 195 7.68 4.39 14.79
C ARG A 195 8.56 4.37 16.04
N GLU A 196 8.66 3.22 16.69
CA GLU A 196 9.46 3.00 17.90
C GLU A 196 9.91 1.54 18.03
N GLN A 197 10.98 1.28 18.80
CA GLN A 197 11.49 -0.08 19.07
C GLN A 197 11.78 -0.91 17.80
N ALA A 198 12.17 -0.25 16.71
CA ALA A 198 12.55 -0.87 15.44
C ALA A 198 14.04 -0.65 15.16
N ASP A 199 14.59 -1.34 14.15
CA ASP A 199 15.96 -1.11 13.68
C ASP A 199 16.02 0.20 12.87
N LEU A 200 14.96 0.49 12.11
CA LEU A 200 14.68 1.79 11.50
C LEU A 200 13.47 2.45 12.18
N ASN A 201 13.72 3.54 12.92
CA ASN A 201 12.69 4.28 13.67
C ASN A 201 12.27 5.58 12.97
N PHE A 202 10.96 5.79 12.82
CA PHE A 202 10.35 6.98 12.22
C PHE A 202 9.37 7.66 13.20
N PRO A 203 9.86 8.27 14.29
CA PRO A 203 9.02 8.76 15.40
C PRO A 203 8.00 9.84 14.99
N HIS A 204 8.24 10.53 13.88
CA HIS A 204 7.40 11.62 13.38
C HIS A 204 6.38 11.19 12.32
N ASP A 205 6.47 9.96 11.81
CA ASP A 205 5.54 9.43 10.83
C ASP A 205 4.27 8.94 11.53
N ILE A 206 3.21 9.74 11.48
CA ILE A 206 1.93 9.46 12.16
C ILE A 206 1.20 8.24 11.56
N TYR A 207 1.54 7.84 10.34
CA TYR A 207 0.97 6.67 9.70
C TYR A 207 1.76 5.39 10.02
N MET A 208 2.93 5.53 10.65
CA MET A 208 3.74 4.42 11.12
C MET A 208 3.24 3.91 12.48
N SER A 209 2.92 2.61 12.56
CA SER A 209 2.68 1.93 13.85
C SER A 209 3.98 1.76 14.63
N GLY A 210 3.89 1.59 15.95
CA GLY A 210 5.07 1.44 16.83
C GLY A 210 6.01 0.35 16.29
N ARG A 211 5.51 -0.89 16.25
CA ARG A 211 6.03 -1.96 15.39
C ARG A 211 5.13 -2.04 14.16
N HIS A 212 5.67 -1.79 12.97
CA HIS A 212 4.86 -1.75 11.75
C HIS A 212 5.05 -3.00 10.90
N ALA A 213 6.29 -3.25 10.51
CA ALA A 213 6.64 -4.36 9.64
C ALA A 213 8.08 -4.79 9.90
N HIS A 214 8.41 -5.98 9.43
CA HIS A 214 9.79 -6.44 9.38
C HIS A 214 10.03 -7.28 8.14
N LEU A 215 11.31 -7.36 7.77
CA LEU A 215 11.81 -8.40 6.90
C LEU A 215 12.51 -9.45 7.74
N GLU A 216 12.31 -10.71 7.40
CA GLU A 216 13.01 -11.85 7.99
C GLU A 216 13.57 -12.76 6.90
N GLN A 217 14.83 -13.19 7.07
CA GLN A 217 15.42 -14.24 6.25
C GLN A 217 14.94 -15.60 6.76
N ARG A 218 14.38 -16.42 5.87
CA ARG A 218 13.99 -17.81 6.15
C ARG A 218 14.54 -18.74 5.09
N GLY A 219 15.68 -19.37 5.40
CA GLY A 219 16.41 -20.15 4.41
C GLY A 219 16.98 -19.22 3.34
N ASP A 220 16.67 -19.48 2.07
CA ASP A 220 17.10 -18.63 0.95
C ASP A 220 16.12 -17.48 0.66
N ASP A 221 14.91 -17.51 1.24
CA ASP A 221 13.88 -16.50 1.01
C ASP A 221 13.95 -15.36 2.03
N THR A 222 13.82 -14.13 1.55
CA THR A 222 13.53 -12.97 2.41
C THR A 222 12.03 -12.70 2.38
N LEU A 223 11.39 -12.63 3.55
CA LEU A 223 9.94 -12.42 3.67
C LEU A 223 9.64 -11.05 4.27
N LEU A 224 8.75 -10.31 3.63
CA LEU A 224 8.12 -9.11 4.20
C LEU A 224 6.89 -9.50 5.03
N VAL A 225 6.84 -9.02 6.26
CA VAL A 225 5.79 -9.33 7.23
C VAL A 225 5.24 -8.03 7.83
N ASP A 226 3.92 -7.86 7.77
CA ASP A 226 3.21 -6.82 8.52
C ASP A 226 2.98 -7.29 9.96
N ASP A 227 3.36 -6.48 10.95
CA ASP A 227 3.24 -6.80 12.39
C ASP A 227 1.85 -6.44 12.96
N GLY A 228 0.81 -6.45 12.14
CA GLY A 228 -0.54 -6.02 12.54
C GLY A 228 -0.66 -4.50 12.61
N SER A 229 -0.06 -3.82 11.63
CA SER A 229 -0.02 -2.36 11.59
C SER A 229 -1.42 -1.76 11.36
N ARG A 230 -1.64 -0.54 11.85
CA ARG A 230 -2.92 0.17 11.69
C ARG A 230 -3.21 0.54 10.23
N ASN A 231 -2.21 1.00 9.49
CA ASN A 231 -2.37 1.50 8.12
C ASN A 231 -2.00 0.47 7.05
N GLY A 232 -1.43 -0.67 7.44
CA GLY A 232 -0.99 -1.73 6.53
C GLY A 232 0.40 -1.48 5.95
N THR A 233 1.03 -2.58 5.56
CA THR A 233 2.23 -2.62 4.73
C THR A 233 1.85 -2.97 3.30
N TYR A 234 2.50 -2.38 2.30
CA TYR A 234 2.16 -2.54 0.89
C TYR A 234 3.41 -2.86 0.08
N LEU A 235 3.34 -3.88 -0.78
CA LEU A 235 4.43 -4.28 -1.65
C LEU A 235 4.17 -3.79 -3.08
N LYS A 236 5.18 -3.20 -3.72
CA LYS A 236 5.10 -2.84 -5.14
C LYS A 236 4.91 -4.10 -5.99
N ILE A 237 3.88 -4.12 -6.83
CA ILE A 237 3.61 -5.29 -7.68
C ILE A 237 4.66 -5.46 -8.77
N ARG A 238 4.84 -6.72 -9.20
CA ARG A 238 5.67 -7.08 -10.36
C ARG A 238 4.76 -7.50 -11.52
N GLY A 239 4.57 -6.60 -12.49
CA GLY A 239 3.70 -6.86 -13.63
C GLY A 239 2.22 -6.85 -13.23
N GLU A 240 1.60 -8.03 -13.19
CA GLU A 240 0.15 -8.20 -12.96
C GLU A 240 -0.12 -8.88 -11.62
N GLN A 241 -1.13 -8.38 -10.90
CA GLN A 241 -1.53 -8.90 -9.59
C GLN A 241 -3.05 -9.11 -9.58
N ALA A 242 -3.48 -10.32 -9.21
CA ALA A 242 -4.89 -10.60 -8.97
C ALA A 242 -5.34 -9.89 -7.68
N LEU A 243 -6.55 -9.34 -7.72
CA LEU A 243 -7.19 -8.61 -6.63
C LEU A 243 -8.48 -9.34 -6.22
N ALA A 244 -8.68 -9.43 -4.90
CA ALA A 244 -9.87 -9.96 -4.27
C ALA A 244 -10.72 -8.87 -3.61
N ASP A 245 -11.95 -9.23 -3.23
CA ASP A 245 -12.79 -8.37 -2.40
C ASP A 245 -12.08 -8.03 -1.08
N GLY A 246 -12.11 -6.75 -0.70
CA GLY A 246 -11.45 -6.24 0.50
C GLY A 246 -9.95 -5.94 0.34
N ASP A 247 -9.35 -6.16 -0.83
CA ASP A 247 -7.95 -5.80 -1.07
C ASP A 247 -7.78 -4.28 -1.09
N TYR A 248 -6.62 -3.83 -0.62
CA TYR A 248 -6.21 -2.44 -0.62
C TYR A 248 -4.99 -2.24 -1.49
N LEU A 249 -4.96 -1.12 -2.21
CA LEU A 249 -3.83 -0.75 -3.04
C LEU A 249 -3.63 0.75 -3.13
N PHE A 250 -2.39 1.17 -3.35
CA PHE A 250 -2.03 2.54 -3.66
C PHE A 250 -1.76 2.73 -5.15
N ILE A 251 -2.24 3.85 -5.67
CA ILE A 251 -1.82 4.45 -6.94
C ILE A 251 -1.51 5.92 -6.64
N GLY A 252 -0.24 6.31 -6.77
CA GLY A 252 0.19 7.63 -6.24
C GLY A 252 0.00 7.70 -4.73
N LYS A 253 -0.72 8.71 -4.24
CA LYS A 253 -1.14 8.86 -2.84
C LYS A 253 -2.58 8.41 -2.57
N GLU A 254 -3.27 7.91 -3.59
CA GLU A 254 -4.65 7.43 -3.49
C GLU A 254 -4.68 6.00 -2.95
N LEU A 255 -5.27 5.81 -1.77
CA LEU A 255 -5.56 4.51 -1.19
C LEU A 255 -6.93 4.04 -1.66
N LEU A 256 -6.93 2.94 -2.41
CA LEU A 256 -8.11 2.33 -2.99
C LEU A 256 -8.43 1.03 -2.26
N ARG A 257 -9.73 0.73 -2.10
CA ARG A 257 -10.25 -0.57 -1.70
C ARG A 257 -11.03 -1.20 -2.85
N VAL A 258 -10.82 -2.49 -3.05
CA VAL A 258 -11.56 -3.30 -4.00
C VAL A 258 -12.81 -3.84 -3.33
N ASP A 259 -13.98 -3.56 -3.89
CA ASP A 259 -15.25 -4.17 -3.48
C ASP A 259 -15.79 -4.98 -4.67
N VAL A 260 -16.01 -6.28 -4.50
CA VAL A 260 -16.63 -7.14 -5.51
C VAL A 260 -18.11 -7.30 -5.19
N THR A 261 -18.97 -6.88 -6.12
CA THR A 261 -20.43 -6.99 -5.92
C THR A 261 -20.84 -8.45 -6.11
N SER A 262 -21.22 -9.10 -5.01
CA SER A 262 -21.80 -10.46 -4.97
C SER A 262 -23.22 -10.51 -5.51
#